data_AF-T0K8C7-F1
#
_entry.id   AF-T0K8C7-F1
#
_cell.length_a   1.000
_cell.length_b   1.000
_cell.length_c   1.000
_cell.angle_alpha   90.00
_cell.angle_beta   90.00
_cell.angle_gamma   90.00
#
_symmetry.space_group_name_H-M   'P 1'
#
loop_
_entity.id
_entity.type
_entity.pdbx_description
1 polymer ?
#
loop_
_entity_poly.entity_id
_entity_poly.type
_entity_poly.pdbx_seq_one_letter_code
_entity_poly.pdbx_strand_id
1 'polypeptide(L)'
;MIHDGGLGRTTDIGEQTGQPAYNPFTGQGYNPLVSEHNFTGFIENLHLRDEQGRVHVETVPTLPEMVQSIYETGANVVLQLDFKEQAAVEPAYWALKNLTNRAGVPANEWCIYKLQAKWWKSPAEFEALEWVQDAFASGIQLAYVPVYNPEDEASWDTLTSLKEFASTNYTISAEIELYSTGAPLQPLQDYIVHNGTEQDTFRTSGIFYAAGDLVDFITSDLTRFDTANYTIPDDIHTNNSVFVFQENKAPALLDSLVGNKSLDGHDYRSDFDWIIKQGFQWVITDIADVWDAELRDQGKRNTSYLLNGSENDRTNGWYRRRHTREFPRVEE
;
A
#
# COMPACT_ATOMS: atom_id res chain seq x y z
N MET A 1 12.15 0.08 6.63
CA MET A 1 10.83 -0.02 5.96
C MET A 1 10.59 1.32 5.30
N ILE A 2 10.69 1.39 3.98
CA ILE A 2 10.60 2.63 3.19
C ILE A 2 9.77 2.33 1.95
N HIS A 3 8.87 3.25 1.60
CA HIS A 3 8.01 3.12 0.42
C HIS A 3 8.77 3.41 -0.88
N ASP A 4 9.57 4.47 -0.90
CA ASP A 4 10.22 4.97 -2.11
C ASP A 4 11.57 4.30 -2.38
N GLY A 5 12.03 4.40 -3.63
CA GLY A 5 13.41 4.06 -3.98
C GLY A 5 14.43 5.05 -3.40
N GLY A 6 14.02 6.27 -3.09
CA GLY A 6 14.87 7.33 -2.53
C GLY A 6 14.58 7.64 -1.05
N LEU A 7 15.59 8.13 -0.33
CA LEU A 7 15.49 8.44 1.11
C LEU A 7 14.91 9.84 1.41
N GLY A 8 14.89 10.74 0.44
CA GLY A 8 14.68 12.17 0.66
C GLY A 8 13.25 12.57 1.02
N ARG A 9 12.23 11.91 0.48
CA ARG A 9 10.83 12.33 0.68
C ARG A 9 10.34 12.09 2.10
N THR A 10 10.70 10.95 2.69
CA THR A 10 10.16 10.48 3.96
C THR A 10 11.17 10.48 5.09
N THR A 11 12.35 11.10 4.90
CA THR A 11 13.36 11.23 5.96
C THR A 11 13.98 12.63 6.04
N ASP A 12 14.85 12.83 7.03
CA ASP A 12 15.67 14.03 7.24
C ASP A 12 17.09 13.91 6.66
N ILE A 13 17.32 13.01 5.70
CA ILE A 13 18.65 12.74 5.14
C ILE A 13 19.36 14.00 4.60
N GLY A 14 18.63 14.94 4.01
CA GLY A 14 19.19 16.21 3.57
C GLY A 14 19.79 16.97 4.75
N GLU A 15 19.01 17.17 5.80
CA GLU A 15 19.42 17.86 7.02
C GLU A 15 20.60 17.16 7.71
N GLN A 16 20.55 15.84 7.88
CA GLN A 16 21.63 15.11 8.55
C GLN A 16 22.96 15.15 7.79
N THR A 17 22.90 15.23 6.46
CA THR A 17 24.10 15.25 5.60
C THR A 17 24.54 16.67 5.22
N GLY A 18 23.84 17.70 5.71
CA GLY A 18 24.10 19.10 5.36
C GLY A 18 23.77 19.46 3.90
N GLN A 19 22.95 18.64 3.24
CA GLN A 19 22.46 18.87 1.89
C GLN A 19 21.06 19.52 1.92
N PRO A 20 20.60 20.14 0.82
CA PRO A 20 19.23 20.64 0.75
C PRO A 20 18.22 19.50 0.91
N ALA A 21 17.21 19.69 1.77
CA ALA A 21 16.12 18.73 1.93
C ALA A 21 15.40 18.48 0.60
N TYR A 22 14.99 17.23 0.36
CA TYR A 22 14.24 16.90 -0.84
C TYR A 22 12.84 17.50 -0.80
N ASN A 23 12.43 18.04 -1.93
CA ASN A 23 11.15 18.69 -2.11
C ASN A 23 10.32 17.94 -3.16
N PRO A 24 9.27 17.20 -2.76
CA PRO A 24 8.48 16.38 -3.67
C PRO A 24 7.62 17.21 -4.63
N PHE A 25 7.43 18.52 -4.39
CA PHE A 25 6.70 19.40 -5.30
C PHE A 25 7.51 19.88 -6.49
N THR A 26 8.84 19.85 -6.37
CA THR A 26 9.76 20.32 -7.43
C THR A 26 10.68 19.22 -7.95
N GLY A 27 10.81 18.12 -7.20
CA GLY A 27 11.79 17.07 -7.49
C GLY A 27 13.24 17.48 -7.20
N GLN A 28 13.46 18.57 -6.46
CA GLN A 28 14.79 19.09 -6.16
C GLN A 28 15.23 18.75 -4.72
N GLY A 29 16.54 18.77 -4.47
CA GLY A 29 17.14 18.45 -3.17
C GLY A 29 17.78 17.06 -3.12
N TYR A 30 18.25 16.67 -1.94
CA TYR A 30 19.00 15.43 -1.76
C TYR A 30 18.09 14.23 -1.51
N ASN A 31 18.03 13.33 -2.50
CA ASN A 31 17.22 12.12 -2.48
C ASN A 31 18.03 10.92 -3.02
N PRO A 32 19.04 10.45 -2.28
CA PRO A 32 19.83 9.30 -2.72
C PRO A 32 19.02 8.01 -2.64
N LEU A 33 19.41 7.02 -3.44
CA LEU A 33 18.72 5.73 -3.49
C LEU A 33 18.97 4.94 -2.21
N VAL A 34 17.93 4.28 -1.70
CA VAL A 34 18.02 3.39 -0.53
C VAL A 34 19.10 2.32 -0.74
N SER A 35 19.18 1.77 -1.96
CA SER A 35 20.11 0.70 -2.33
C SER A 35 21.59 1.11 -2.36
N GLU A 36 21.89 2.41 -2.33
CA GLU A 36 23.26 2.93 -2.33
C GLU A 36 23.83 3.12 -0.91
N HIS A 37 23.02 2.86 0.12
CA HIS A 37 23.38 3.13 1.51
C HIS A 37 23.20 1.90 2.41
N ASN A 38 24.08 1.76 3.41
CA ASN A 38 23.94 0.72 4.42
C ASN A 38 22.82 1.06 5.39
N PHE A 39 22.07 0.05 5.83
CA PHE A 39 21.12 0.26 6.91
C PHE A 39 21.83 0.61 8.23
N THR A 40 22.68 -0.30 8.70
CA THR A 40 23.45 -0.13 9.94
C THR A 40 24.49 0.99 9.81
N GLY A 41 24.52 1.86 10.81
CA GLY A 41 25.39 3.02 10.88
C GLY A 41 24.92 4.22 10.04
N PHE A 42 23.83 4.10 9.28
CA PHE A 42 23.32 5.21 8.47
C PHE A 42 21.79 5.29 8.45
N ILE A 43 21.08 4.48 7.65
CA ILE A 43 19.61 4.62 7.48
C ILE A 43 18.86 4.48 8.82
N GLU A 44 19.33 3.63 9.73
CA GLU A 44 18.72 3.43 11.05
C GLU A 44 18.72 4.70 11.93
N ASN A 45 19.58 5.68 11.62
CA ASN A 45 19.69 6.95 12.36
C ASN A 45 18.91 8.09 11.69
N LEU A 46 18.33 7.86 10.50
CA LEU A 46 17.48 8.84 9.83
C LEU A 46 16.13 8.93 10.53
N HIS A 47 15.66 10.16 10.72
CA HIS A 47 14.36 10.45 11.30
C HIS A 47 13.29 10.55 10.20
N LEU A 48 12.08 10.09 10.53
CA LEU A 48 10.97 10.06 9.59
C LEU A 48 10.36 11.44 9.39
N ARG A 49 9.98 11.72 8.14
CA ARG A 49 9.26 12.91 7.74
C ARG A 49 7.83 12.57 7.38
N ASP A 50 6.87 13.33 7.88
CA ASP A 50 5.46 13.16 7.55
C ASP A 50 5.04 13.87 6.25
N GLU A 51 3.78 13.70 5.86
CA GLU A 51 3.18 14.28 4.65
C GLU A 51 3.18 15.82 4.63
N GLN A 52 3.39 16.46 5.78
CA GLN A 52 3.45 17.92 5.93
C GLN A 52 4.90 18.43 5.93
N GLY A 53 5.87 17.53 5.86
CA GLY A 53 7.28 17.83 5.85
C GLY A 53 7.90 17.94 7.24
N ARG A 54 7.20 17.52 8.30
CA ARG A 54 7.71 17.56 9.68
C ARG A 54 8.59 16.37 9.95
N VAL A 55 9.77 16.63 10.51
CA VAL A 55 10.66 15.58 11.00
C VAL A 55 10.23 15.17 12.40
N HIS A 56 10.03 13.88 12.60
CA HIS A 56 9.63 13.27 13.85
C HIS A 56 10.79 12.57 14.56
N VAL A 57 10.59 12.12 15.79
CA VAL A 57 11.66 11.44 16.55
C VAL A 57 11.83 9.98 16.14
N GLU A 58 10.79 9.40 15.54
CA GLU A 58 10.76 8.06 14.99
C GLU A 58 11.82 7.91 13.89
N THR A 59 12.53 6.79 13.89
CA THR A 59 13.52 6.44 12.87
C THR A 59 13.00 5.35 11.95
N VAL A 60 13.73 5.06 10.87
CA VAL A 60 13.37 4.00 9.91
C VAL A 60 13.47 2.62 10.60
N PRO A 61 12.36 1.88 10.80
CA PRO A 61 12.42 0.58 11.43
C PRO A 61 12.81 -0.53 10.43
N THR A 62 13.43 -1.59 10.93
CA THR A 62 13.54 -2.86 10.22
C THR A 62 12.25 -3.67 10.35
N LEU A 63 12.07 -4.64 9.43
CA LEU A 63 10.93 -5.56 9.50
C LEU A 63 10.92 -6.41 10.80
N PRO A 64 12.06 -6.98 11.27
CA PRO A 64 12.11 -7.64 12.57
C PRO A 64 11.72 -6.76 13.75
N GLU A 65 12.14 -5.49 13.78
CA GLU A 65 11.74 -4.56 14.85
C GLU A 65 10.24 -4.29 14.86
N MET A 66 9.61 -4.18 13.69
CA MET A 66 8.16 -4.04 13.60
C MET A 66 7.45 -5.28 14.14
N VAL A 67 7.89 -6.48 13.76
CA VAL A 67 7.31 -7.74 14.25
C VAL A 67 7.52 -7.90 15.76
N GLN A 68 8.70 -7.54 16.26
CA GLN A 68 9.01 -7.56 17.70
C GLN A 68 8.11 -6.57 18.46
N SER A 69 7.89 -5.36 17.93
CA SER A 69 6.97 -4.38 18.51
C SER A 69 5.52 -4.90 18.58
N ILE A 70 5.05 -5.58 17.53
CA ILE A 70 3.73 -6.23 17.51
C ILE A 70 3.63 -7.32 18.60
N TYR A 71 4.67 -8.15 18.73
CA TYR A 71 4.76 -9.16 19.77
C TYR A 71 4.68 -8.55 21.18
N GLU A 72 5.50 -7.53 21.45
CA GLU A 72 5.62 -6.87 22.76
C GLU A 72 4.35 -6.14 23.17
N THR A 73 3.72 -5.44 22.23
CA THR A 73 2.47 -4.70 22.47
C THR A 73 1.26 -5.62 22.54
N GLY A 74 1.35 -6.83 21.98
CA GLY A 74 0.21 -7.73 21.80
C GLY A 74 -0.82 -7.19 20.80
N ALA A 75 -0.38 -6.37 19.85
CA ALA A 75 -1.23 -5.88 18.77
C ALA A 75 -1.75 -7.06 17.95
N ASN A 76 -3.05 -7.04 17.63
CA ASN A 76 -3.68 -8.05 16.78
C ASN A 76 -3.80 -7.51 15.37
N VAL A 77 -2.74 -7.66 14.58
CA VAL A 77 -2.62 -7.12 13.22
C VAL A 77 -2.05 -8.17 12.29
N VAL A 78 -2.34 -8.02 11.00
CA VAL A 78 -1.72 -8.74 9.89
C VAL A 78 -0.87 -7.73 9.13
N LEU A 79 0.33 -8.11 8.70
CA LEU A 79 1.20 -7.25 7.91
C LEU A 79 1.11 -7.67 6.45
N GLN A 80 0.80 -6.74 5.55
CA GLN A 80 0.95 -6.95 4.12
C GLN A 80 2.28 -6.36 3.67
N LEU A 81 3.23 -7.24 3.33
CA LEU A 81 4.57 -6.84 2.91
C LEU A 81 4.54 -6.53 1.41
N ASP A 82 4.42 -5.25 1.08
CA ASP A 82 4.52 -4.76 -0.30
C ASP A 82 5.99 -4.58 -0.68
N PHE A 83 6.56 -5.58 -1.33
CA PHE A 83 7.97 -5.57 -1.73
C PHE A 83 8.18 -4.67 -2.95
N LYS A 84 9.13 -3.73 -2.84
CA LYS A 84 9.52 -2.86 -3.96
C LYS A 84 10.58 -3.49 -4.87
N GLU A 85 11.35 -4.46 -4.36
CA GLU A 85 12.40 -5.17 -5.09
C GLU A 85 12.34 -6.69 -4.85
N GLN A 86 12.53 -7.48 -5.91
CA GLN A 86 12.51 -8.94 -5.85
C GLN A 86 13.60 -9.49 -4.91
N ALA A 87 14.77 -8.86 -4.90
CA ALA A 87 15.93 -9.29 -4.10
C ALA A 87 15.70 -9.14 -2.58
N ALA A 88 14.71 -8.35 -2.15
CA ALA A 88 14.40 -8.15 -0.73
C ALA A 88 13.50 -9.27 -0.14
N VAL A 89 12.85 -10.06 -0.98
CA VAL A 89 11.84 -11.06 -0.57
C VAL A 89 12.45 -12.17 0.28
N GLU A 90 13.51 -12.80 -0.22
CA GLU A 90 14.17 -13.89 0.49
C GLU A 90 14.82 -13.43 1.81
N PRO A 91 15.59 -12.33 1.86
CA PRO A 91 16.10 -11.80 3.13
C PRO A 91 15.01 -11.54 4.16
N ALA A 92 13.82 -11.08 3.74
CA ALA A 92 12.70 -10.87 4.65
C ALA A 92 12.20 -12.19 5.26
N TYR A 93 12.08 -13.27 4.48
CA TYR A 93 11.76 -14.60 5.01
C TYR A 93 12.74 -15.03 6.12
N TRP A 94 14.04 -14.93 5.84
CA TRP A 94 15.07 -15.34 6.79
C TRP A 94 15.08 -14.47 8.06
N ALA A 95 14.82 -13.16 7.91
CA ALA A 95 14.72 -12.23 9.02
C ALA A 95 13.51 -12.53 9.93
N LEU A 96 12.44 -13.08 9.36
CA LEU A 96 11.19 -13.41 10.06
C LEU A 96 11.15 -14.85 10.59
N LYS A 97 11.98 -15.76 10.09
CA LYS A 97 11.88 -17.23 10.29
C LYS A 97 11.71 -17.66 11.76
N ASN A 98 12.35 -16.98 12.70
CA ASN A 98 12.32 -17.33 14.12
C ASN A 98 11.44 -16.38 14.96
N LEU A 99 10.72 -15.46 14.33
CA LEU A 99 9.83 -14.52 15.00
C LEU A 99 8.42 -15.09 15.07
N THR A 100 7.69 -14.73 16.13
CA THR A 100 6.30 -15.14 16.34
C THR A 100 5.48 -13.96 16.84
N ASN A 101 4.16 -14.03 16.72
CA ASN A 101 3.28 -13.16 17.50
C ASN A 101 3.13 -13.70 18.94
N ARG A 102 2.42 -12.96 19.80
CA ARG A 102 2.25 -13.33 21.21
C ARG A 102 1.49 -14.66 21.44
N ALA A 103 0.73 -15.12 20.44
CA ALA A 103 0.07 -16.41 20.45
C ALA A 103 0.99 -17.58 20.02
N GLY A 104 2.25 -17.28 19.66
CA GLY A 104 3.22 -18.27 19.20
C GLY A 104 3.08 -18.62 17.72
N VAL A 105 2.27 -17.89 16.94
CA VAL A 105 2.13 -18.10 15.49
C VAL A 105 3.35 -17.54 14.78
N PRO A 106 4.04 -18.30 13.92
CA PRO A 106 5.20 -17.85 13.15
C PRO A 106 4.90 -16.58 12.34
N ALA A 107 5.83 -15.63 12.31
CA ALA A 107 5.70 -14.37 11.57
C ALA A 107 5.38 -14.60 10.09
N ASN A 108 6.00 -15.60 9.47
CA ASN A 108 5.79 -15.94 8.05
C ASN A 108 4.39 -16.48 7.71
N GLU A 109 3.53 -16.75 8.71
CA GLU A 109 2.12 -17.14 8.48
C GLU A 109 1.15 -15.94 8.50
N TRP A 110 1.53 -14.82 9.13
CA TRP A 110 0.67 -13.62 9.25
C TRP A 110 1.30 -12.34 8.67
N CYS A 111 2.56 -12.42 8.23
CA CYS A 111 3.14 -11.48 7.27
C CYS A 111 2.79 -11.97 5.86
N ILE A 112 1.82 -11.34 5.22
CA ILE A 112 1.38 -11.62 3.86
C ILE A 112 2.47 -11.15 2.89
N TYR A 113 2.98 -12.07 2.09
CA TYR A 113 3.88 -11.80 0.98
C TYR A 113 3.07 -11.32 -0.22
N LYS A 114 2.94 -9.99 -0.34
CA LYS A 114 2.35 -9.34 -1.50
C LYS A 114 3.47 -9.11 -2.53
N LEU A 115 3.52 -9.93 -3.57
CA LEU A 115 4.63 -9.96 -4.53
C LEU A 115 4.15 -9.67 -5.95
N GLN A 116 4.97 -8.96 -6.72
CA GLN A 116 4.71 -8.72 -8.14
C GLN A 116 4.69 -10.05 -8.89
N ALA A 117 3.58 -10.38 -9.56
CA ALA A 117 3.39 -11.67 -10.22
C ALA A 117 4.43 -11.91 -11.34
N LYS A 118 4.97 -10.84 -11.93
CA LYS A 118 6.05 -10.91 -12.92
C LYS A 118 7.37 -11.47 -12.39
N TRP A 119 7.59 -11.47 -11.07
CA TRP A 119 8.82 -12.01 -10.46
C TRP A 119 8.87 -13.54 -10.48
N TRP A 120 7.71 -14.18 -10.27
CA TRP A 120 7.51 -15.63 -10.34
C TRP A 120 6.12 -15.89 -10.93
N LYS A 121 6.08 -16.27 -12.20
CA LYS A 121 4.87 -16.25 -13.03
C LYS A 121 3.96 -17.45 -12.80
N SER A 122 4.48 -18.50 -12.16
CA SER A 122 3.73 -19.71 -11.83
C SER A 122 4.05 -20.17 -10.42
N PRO A 123 3.15 -20.95 -9.78
CA PRO A 123 3.46 -21.66 -8.54
C PRO A 123 4.75 -22.48 -8.64
N ALA A 124 4.98 -23.16 -9.76
CA ALA A 124 6.18 -23.97 -9.95
C ALA A 124 7.49 -23.16 -9.88
N GLU A 125 7.50 -21.94 -10.41
CA GLU A 125 8.65 -21.02 -10.30
C GLU A 125 8.85 -20.53 -8.86
N PHE A 126 7.75 -20.20 -8.17
CA PHE A 126 7.78 -19.72 -6.79
C PHE A 126 8.22 -20.84 -5.81
N GLU A 127 7.67 -22.04 -5.96
CA GLU A 127 7.97 -23.23 -5.15
C GLU A 127 9.38 -23.78 -5.37
N ALA A 128 10.03 -23.42 -6.47
CA ALA A 128 11.42 -23.77 -6.73
C ALA A 128 12.42 -22.97 -5.88
N LEU A 129 11.99 -21.88 -5.24
CA LEU A 129 12.85 -21.02 -4.41
C LEU A 129 13.26 -21.72 -3.11
N GLU A 130 14.54 -21.62 -2.75
CA GLU A 130 15.09 -22.28 -1.55
C GLU A 130 14.36 -21.88 -0.27
N TRP A 131 14.03 -20.59 -0.11
CA TRP A 131 13.31 -20.09 1.05
C TRP A 131 11.85 -20.55 1.12
N VAL A 132 11.20 -20.77 -0.02
CA VAL A 132 9.82 -21.33 -0.09
C VAL A 132 9.85 -22.81 0.27
N GLN A 133 10.83 -23.55 -0.25
CA GLN A 133 11.03 -24.96 0.11
C GLN A 133 11.32 -25.13 1.60
N ASP A 134 12.15 -24.25 2.18
CA ASP A 134 12.41 -24.22 3.61
C ASP A 134 11.13 -23.94 4.42
N ALA A 135 10.32 -22.96 4.00
CA ALA A 135 9.06 -22.64 4.66
C ALA A 135 8.12 -23.85 4.71
N PHE A 136 7.91 -24.50 3.56
CA PHE A 136 7.02 -25.66 3.47
C PHE A 136 7.57 -26.88 4.21
N ALA A 137 8.87 -27.13 4.15
CA ALA A 137 9.52 -28.18 4.92
C ALA A 137 9.41 -27.95 6.44
N SER A 138 9.38 -26.68 6.86
CA SER A 138 9.20 -26.26 8.25
C SER A 138 7.73 -26.24 8.70
N GLY A 139 6.78 -26.59 7.82
CA GLY A 139 5.35 -26.57 8.10
C GLY A 139 4.72 -25.18 8.14
N ILE A 140 5.44 -24.15 7.67
CA ILE A 140 4.92 -22.78 7.57
C ILE A 140 3.98 -22.70 6.37
N GLN A 141 2.74 -22.28 6.61
CA GLN A 141 1.81 -21.93 5.56
C GLN A 141 2.00 -20.45 5.20
N LEU A 142 2.76 -20.19 4.14
CA LEU A 142 2.94 -18.83 3.63
C LEU A 142 1.56 -18.23 3.27
N ALA A 143 1.38 -16.95 3.56
CA ALA A 143 0.25 -16.18 3.06
C ALA A 143 0.71 -15.36 1.86
N TYR A 144 0.26 -15.71 0.66
CA TYR A 144 0.73 -15.11 -0.60
C TYR A 144 -0.39 -14.37 -1.34
N VAL A 145 -0.05 -13.21 -1.90
CA VAL A 145 -0.90 -12.42 -2.80
C VAL A 145 -0.08 -12.01 -4.03
N PRO A 146 -0.32 -12.61 -5.22
CA PRO A 146 0.26 -12.12 -6.46
C PRO A 146 -0.39 -10.79 -6.87
N VAL A 147 0.46 -9.83 -7.24
CA VAL A 147 0.06 -8.51 -7.75
C VAL A 147 0.21 -8.48 -9.26
N TYR A 148 -0.89 -8.23 -9.97
CA TYR A 148 -0.92 -8.11 -11.42
C TYR A 148 -1.04 -6.63 -11.82
N ASN A 149 -0.13 -6.16 -12.66
CA ASN A 149 -0.14 -4.81 -13.20
C ASN A 149 -0.50 -4.81 -14.69
N PRO A 150 -1.08 -3.73 -15.23
CA PRO A 150 -1.45 -3.67 -16.65
C PRO A 150 -0.30 -3.92 -17.62
N GLU A 151 0.93 -3.51 -17.27
CA GLU A 151 2.13 -3.79 -18.08
C GLU A 151 2.46 -5.29 -18.20
N ASP A 152 1.96 -6.13 -17.29
CA ASP A 152 2.25 -7.55 -17.27
C ASP A 152 1.49 -8.29 -18.39
N GLU A 153 0.25 -7.87 -18.68
CA GLU A 153 -0.64 -8.52 -19.67
C GLU A 153 -0.05 -8.55 -21.08
N ALA A 154 0.72 -7.53 -21.45
CA ALA A 154 1.37 -7.47 -22.76
C ALA A 154 2.58 -8.41 -22.89
N SER A 155 3.09 -8.96 -21.78
CA SER A 155 4.39 -9.63 -21.74
C SER A 155 4.34 -11.12 -21.38
N TRP A 156 3.24 -11.60 -20.78
CA TRP A 156 3.02 -13.01 -20.47
C TRP A 156 1.55 -13.30 -20.15
N ASP A 157 1.17 -14.58 -20.08
CA ASP A 157 -0.20 -15.00 -19.80
C ASP A 157 -0.54 -14.89 -18.30
N THR A 158 -1.00 -13.71 -17.91
CA THR A 158 -1.38 -13.38 -16.53
C THR A 158 -2.63 -14.14 -16.07
N LEU A 159 -3.55 -14.50 -16.98
CA LEU A 159 -4.76 -15.24 -16.62
C LEU A 159 -4.45 -16.70 -16.29
N THR A 160 -3.59 -17.35 -17.07
CA THR A 160 -3.14 -18.72 -16.76
C THR A 160 -2.41 -18.74 -15.42
N SER A 161 -1.54 -17.77 -15.17
CA SER A 161 -0.88 -17.59 -13.88
C SER A 161 -1.85 -17.49 -12.70
N LEU A 162 -2.85 -16.60 -12.81
CA LEU A 162 -3.84 -16.42 -11.76
C LEU A 162 -4.57 -17.73 -11.44
N LYS A 163 -4.96 -18.49 -12.47
CA LYS A 163 -5.62 -19.80 -12.32
C LYS A 163 -4.73 -20.81 -11.62
N GLU A 164 -3.45 -20.85 -11.96
CA GLU A 164 -2.50 -21.75 -11.31
C GLU A 164 -2.31 -21.40 -9.83
N PHE A 165 -2.09 -20.12 -9.50
CA PHE A 165 -1.99 -19.66 -8.12
C PHE A 165 -3.29 -19.87 -7.34
N ALA A 166 -4.46 -19.70 -7.98
CA ALA A 166 -5.76 -19.99 -7.39
C ALA A 166 -5.95 -21.45 -6.97
N SER A 167 -5.13 -22.37 -7.49
CA SER A 167 -5.17 -23.79 -7.11
C SER A 167 -4.24 -24.14 -5.94
N THR A 168 -3.46 -23.20 -5.42
CA THR A 168 -2.46 -23.45 -4.35
C THR A 168 -3.05 -23.24 -2.96
N ASN A 169 -2.55 -23.93 -1.93
CA ASN A 169 -3.06 -23.80 -0.56
C ASN A 169 -2.45 -22.63 0.25
N TYR A 170 -1.51 -21.88 -0.33
CA TYR A 170 -0.82 -20.75 0.30
C TYR A 170 -1.18 -19.39 -0.34
N THR A 171 -1.80 -19.39 -1.53
CA THR A 171 -2.34 -18.15 -2.10
C THR A 171 -3.70 -17.86 -1.49
N ILE A 172 -3.85 -16.67 -0.91
CA ILE A 172 -5.06 -16.31 -0.15
C ILE A 172 -5.95 -15.31 -0.89
N SER A 173 -5.41 -14.61 -1.89
CA SER A 173 -6.11 -13.62 -2.71
C SER A 173 -5.21 -13.23 -3.89
N ALA A 174 -5.71 -12.44 -4.84
CA ALA A 174 -4.89 -11.68 -5.80
C ALA A 174 -5.07 -10.16 -5.62
N GLU A 175 -4.07 -9.37 -5.98
CA GLU A 175 -4.22 -7.93 -6.22
C GLU A 175 -4.23 -7.67 -7.72
N ILE A 176 -5.24 -6.97 -8.21
CA ILE A 176 -5.42 -6.70 -9.64
C ILE A 176 -5.55 -5.19 -9.82
N GLU A 177 -4.50 -4.59 -10.37
CA GLU A 177 -4.44 -3.15 -10.61
C GLU A 177 -5.23 -2.78 -11.88
N LEU A 178 -6.56 -2.86 -11.79
CA LEU A 178 -7.49 -2.50 -12.87
C LEU A 178 -7.73 -0.99 -12.89
N TYR A 179 -7.51 -0.33 -14.03
CA TYR A 179 -7.59 1.15 -14.12
C TYR A 179 -8.92 1.64 -14.70
N SER A 180 -9.60 0.83 -15.54
CA SER A 180 -10.94 1.12 -16.05
C SER A 180 -11.65 -0.18 -16.47
N THR A 181 -12.97 -0.13 -16.60
CA THR A 181 -13.75 -1.31 -17.04
C THR A 181 -13.37 -1.71 -18.45
N GLY A 182 -13.05 -2.99 -18.64
CA GLY A 182 -12.58 -3.54 -19.92
C GLY A 182 -11.09 -3.31 -20.22
N ALA A 183 -10.34 -2.68 -19.30
CA ALA A 183 -8.89 -2.52 -19.41
C ALA A 183 -8.15 -3.89 -19.39
N PRO A 184 -6.84 -3.92 -19.72
CA PRO A 184 -6.00 -5.14 -19.80
C PRO A 184 -6.25 -6.24 -18.76
N LEU A 185 -6.46 -5.88 -17.50
CA LEU A 185 -6.62 -6.85 -16.42
C LEU A 185 -8.06 -7.27 -16.12
N GLN A 186 -9.06 -6.78 -16.88
CA GLN A 186 -10.46 -7.17 -16.70
C GLN A 186 -10.67 -8.70 -16.73
N PRO A 187 -10.01 -9.48 -17.62
CA PRO A 187 -10.18 -10.94 -17.64
C PRO A 187 -9.80 -11.64 -16.33
N LEU A 188 -8.86 -11.07 -15.56
CA LEU A 188 -8.45 -11.61 -14.26
C LEU A 188 -9.53 -11.34 -13.20
N GLN A 189 -10.09 -10.13 -13.19
CA GLN A 189 -11.17 -9.79 -12.28
C GLN A 189 -12.44 -10.60 -12.59
N ASP A 190 -12.78 -10.74 -13.87
CA ASP A 190 -13.91 -11.55 -14.32
C ASP A 190 -13.73 -13.03 -13.94
N TYR A 191 -12.48 -13.52 -13.94
CA TYR A 191 -12.19 -14.88 -13.46
C TYR A 191 -12.58 -15.04 -11.99
N ILE A 192 -12.10 -14.14 -11.12
CA ILE A 192 -12.37 -14.21 -9.67
C ILE A 192 -13.86 -14.06 -9.36
N VAL A 193 -14.53 -13.10 -10.00
CA VAL A 193 -15.93 -12.76 -9.67
C VAL A 193 -16.93 -13.73 -10.30
N HIS A 194 -16.65 -14.25 -11.49
CA HIS A 194 -17.65 -14.99 -12.28
C HIS A 194 -17.26 -16.41 -12.68
N ASN A 195 -15.96 -16.70 -12.87
CA ASN A 195 -15.51 -17.95 -13.50
C ASN A 195 -14.66 -18.84 -12.58
N GLY A 196 -14.55 -18.51 -11.30
CA GLY A 196 -13.82 -19.32 -10.33
C GLY A 196 -14.39 -20.73 -10.22
N THR A 197 -13.52 -21.71 -10.03
CA THR A 197 -13.86 -23.14 -10.01
C THR A 197 -13.96 -23.68 -8.58
N GLU A 198 -14.52 -24.89 -8.40
CA GLU A 198 -14.49 -25.56 -7.09
C GLU A 198 -13.07 -26.01 -6.68
N GLN A 199 -12.13 -26.09 -7.64
CA GLN A 199 -10.72 -26.37 -7.34
C GLN A 199 -9.98 -25.15 -6.79
N ASP A 200 -10.52 -23.94 -6.98
CA ASP A 200 -9.89 -22.72 -6.51
C ASP A 200 -9.95 -22.64 -4.98
N THR A 201 -8.80 -22.41 -4.36
CA THR A 201 -8.64 -22.27 -2.90
C THR A 201 -9.01 -20.87 -2.42
N PHE A 202 -8.97 -19.87 -3.30
CA PHE A 202 -9.43 -18.50 -3.04
C PHE A 202 -10.34 -17.97 -4.16
N ARG A 203 -11.22 -17.03 -3.79
CA ARG A 203 -12.13 -16.33 -4.73
C ARG A 203 -12.23 -14.84 -4.38
N THR A 204 -11.12 -14.28 -3.93
CA THR A 204 -11.02 -12.89 -3.51
C THR A 204 -9.96 -12.18 -4.34
N SER A 205 -10.25 -10.94 -4.66
CA SER A 205 -9.29 -9.98 -5.21
C SER A 205 -9.38 -8.66 -4.46
N GLY A 206 -8.31 -7.89 -4.54
CA GLY A 206 -8.29 -6.51 -4.11
C GLY A 206 -7.55 -5.60 -5.07
N ILE A 207 -7.56 -4.33 -4.71
CA ILE A 207 -7.02 -3.23 -5.52
C ILE A 207 -6.51 -2.11 -4.63
N PHE A 208 -5.53 -1.34 -5.12
CA PHE A 208 -5.14 -0.08 -4.50
C PHE A 208 -6.11 1.07 -4.80
N TYR A 209 -6.60 1.73 -3.75
CA TYR A 209 -7.36 2.98 -3.86
C TYR A 209 -6.41 4.18 -3.90
N ALA A 210 -6.31 4.77 -5.09
CA ALA A 210 -5.45 5.91 -5.37
C ALA A 210 -6.17 7.22 -5.06
N ALA A 211 -6.22 7.59 -3.78
CA ALA A 211 -6.92 8.80 -3.32
C ALA A 211 -6.23 10.12 -3.69
N GLY A 212 -5.00 10.06 -4.20
CA GLY A 212 -4.14 11.22 -4.41
C GLY A 212 -3.19 11.45 -3.25
N ASP A 213 -2.08 12.13 -3.53
CA ASP A 213 -1.02 12.41 -2.57
C ASP A 213 -1.09 13.84 -1.99
N LEU A 214 -1.89 14.71 -2.60
CA LEU A 214 -2.16 16.03 -2.05
C LEU A 214 -3.26 15.90 -0.99
N VAL A 215 -2.91 16.15 0.27
CA VAL A 215 -3.86 16.23 1.38
C VAL A 215 -4.26 17.67 1.65
N ASP A 216 -5.46 17.88 2.20
CA ASP A 216 -5.93 19.20 2.63
C ASP A 216 -4.88 19.91 3.49
N PHE A 217 -4.56 21.15 3.13
CA PHE A 217 -3.53 21.92 3.81
C PHE A 217 -3.94 22.20 5.25
N ILE A 218 -3.24 21.59 6.20
CA ILE A 218 -3.11 22.20 7.52
C ILE A 218 -2.22 23.42 7.31
N THR A 219 -2.81 24.62 7.37
CA THR A 219 -2.11 25.90 7.28
C THR A 219 -1.26 26.16 8.53
N SER A 220 -0.33 25.25 8.84
CA SER A 220 0.70 25.46 9.83
C SER A 220 1.76 26.38 9.24
N ASP A 221 2.07 27.46 9.94
CA ASP A 221 3.18 28.37 9.58
C ASP A 221 4.54 27.80 9.98
N LEU A 222 4.57 26.68 10.70
CA LEU A 222 5.80 26.09 11.25
C LEU A 222 6.43 25.05 10.32
N THR A 223 5.64 24.43 9.44
CA THR A 223 6.02 23.20 8.75
C THR A 223 5.32 23.11 7.39
N ARG A 224 6.02 23.54 6.33
CA ARG A 224 5.57 23.41 4.95
C ARG A 224 6.75 23.00 4.10
N PHE A 225 6.54 22.06 3.18
CA PHE A 225 7.42 21.94 2.03
C PHE A 225 7.41 23.28 1.29
N ASP A 226 8.59 23.79 0.94
CA ASP A 226 8.68 24.91 0.01
C ASP A 226 8.10 24.44 -1.32
N THR A 227 6.92 24.88 -1.73
CA THR A 227 6.36 24.49 -3.02
C THR A 227 7.12 25.15 -4.19
N ALA A 228 8.03 26.08 -3.89
CA ALA A 228 8.76 26.92 -4.83
C ALA A 228 7.81 27.50 -5.90
N ASN A 229 8.00 27.09 -7.16
CA ASN A 229 7.18 27.54 -8.29
C ASN A 229 5.98 26.63 -8.58
N TYR A 230 5.83 25.51 -7.86
CA TYR A 230 4.66 24.67 -8.01
C TYR A 230 3.44 25.39 -7.42
N THR A 231 2.46 25.65 -8.27
CA THR A 231 1.18 26.20 -7.85
C THR A 231 0.28 25.06 -7.45
N ILE A 232 0.01 24.98 -6.15
CA ILE A 232 -0.99 24.07 -5.61
C ILE A 232 -2.35 24.42 -6.21
N PRO A 233 -3.10 23.44 -6.75
CA PRO A 233 -4.43 23.69 -7.27
C PRO A 233 -5.41 24.03 -6.14
N ASP A 234 -6.38 24.91 -6.41
CA ASP A 234 -7.45 25.25 -5.47
C ASP A 234 -8.35 24.04 -5.15
N ASP A 235 -8.44 23.08 -6.08
CA ASP A 235 -9.15 21.81 -5.94
C ASP A 235 -8.18 20.65 -6.22
N ILE A 236 -7.95 19.81 -5.20
CA ILE A 236 -7.08 18.63 -5.29
C ILE A 236 -7.73 17.50 -6.10
N HIS A 237 -9.04 17.62 -6.39
CA HIS A 237 -9.75 16.80 -7.36
C HIS A 237 -9.97 17.63 -8.63
N THR A 238 -9.58 17.14 -9.80
CA THR A 238 -9.84 17.83 -11.06
C THR A 238 -10.39 16.85 -12.08
N ASN A 239 -11.61 17.10 -12.57
CA ASN A 239 -12.32 16.22 -13.51
C ASN A 239 -12.40 14.75 -13.03
N ASN A 240 -12.71 14.54 -11.75
CA ASN A 240 -12.70 13.24 -11.07
C ASN A 240 -11.32 12.54 -11.00
N SER A 241 -10.23 13.22 -11.36
CA SER A 241 -8.87 12.74 -11.17
C SER A 241 -8.23 13.40 -9.94
N VAL A 242 -7.10 12.86 -9.49
CA VAL A 242 -6.37 13.30 -8.29
C VAL A 242 -4.91 13.55 -8.61
N PHE A 243 -4.24 14.41 -7.84
CA PHE A 243 -2.81 14.67 -7.99
C PHE A 243 -1.97 13.64 -7.24
N VAL A 244 -0.93 13.13 -7.89
CA VAL A 244 0.06 12.22 -7.30
C VAL A 244 1.47 12.76 -7.45
N PHE A 245 2.32 12.51 -6.47
CA PHE A 245 3.74 12.79 -6.51
C PHE A 245 4.42 11.88 -7.54
N GLN A 246 5.45 12.42 -8.18
CA GLN A 246 6.33 11.67 -9.06
C GLN A 246 7.75 11.89 -8.63
N GLU A 247 8.54 10.83 -8.69
CA GLU A 247 9.96 10.94 -8.40
C GLU A 247 10.62 11.94 -9.36
N ASN A 248 11.28 12.94 -8.77
CA ASN A 248 12.04 13.99 -9.47
C ASN A 248 11.20 14.85 -10.44
N LYS A 249 9.88 14.94 -10.22
CA LYS A 249 8.97 15.78 -11.00
C LYS A 249 7.92 16.42 -10.10
N ALA A 250 7.34 17.51 -10.58
CA ALA A 250 6.17 18.09 -9.94
C ALA A 250 4.97 17.12 -9.94
N PRO A 251 4.07 17.21 -8.94
CA PRO A 251 2.85 16.41 -8.92
C PRO A 251 2.02 16.62 -10.18
N ALA A 252 1.39 15.54 -10.65
CA ALA A 252 0.55 15.55 -11.85
C ALA A 252 -0.75 14.79 -11.59
N LEU A 253 -1.77 15.07 -12.41
CA LEU A 253 -3.03 14.33 -12.36
C LEU A 253 -2.81 12.87 -12.74
N LEU A 254 -3.45 11.96 -12.01
CA LEU A 254 -3.38 10.51 -12.22
C LEU A 254 -3.73 10.13 -13.67
N ASP A 255 -4.77 10.76 -14.24
CA ASP A 255 -5.20 10.57 -15.63
C ASP A 255 -4.13 10.96 -16.65
N SER A 256 -3.25 11.91 -16.33
CA SER A 256 -2.15 12.29 -17.22
C SER A 256 -1.04 11.23 -17.28
N LEU A 257 -1.06 10.28 -16.34
CA LEU A 257 -0.03 9.25 -16.18
C LEU A 257 -0.51 7.84 -16.60
N VAL A 258 -1.82 7.63 -16.73
CA VAL A 258 -2.39 6.29 -16.95
C VAL A 258 -1.97 5.66 -18.28
N GLY A 259 -1.80 6.47 -19.33
CA GLY A 259 -1.40 6.00 -20.65
C GLY A 259 -2.32 4.90 -21.20
N ASN A 260 -1.74 3.82 -21.71
CA ASN A 260 -2.45 2.68 -22.30
C ASN A 260 -2.99 1.67 -21.27
N LYS A 261 -2.86 1.96 -19.97
CA LYS A 261 -3.37 1.10 -18.89
C LYS A 261 -4.89 1.23 -18.71
N SER A 262 -5.48 2.28 -19.28
CA SER A 262 -6.92 2.54 -19.31
C SER A 262 -7.41 2.69 -20.75
N LEU A 263 -8.67 2.31 -21.01
CA LEU A 263 -9.29 2.42 -22.34
C LEU A 263 -9.72 3.85 -22.71
N ASP A 264 -10.14 4.65 -21.72
CA ASP A 264 -10.67 6.01 -21.92
C ASP A 264 -9.72 7.10 -21.43
N GLY A 265 -8.55 6.72 -20.92
CA GLY A 265 -7.56 7.65 -20.37
C GLY A 265 -7.89 8.15 -18.96
N HIS A 266 -8.90 7.58 -18.30
CA HIS A 266 -9.20 7.85 -16.89
C HIS A 266 -8.72 6.71 -16.00
N ASP A 267 -8.16 7.04 -14.84
CA ASP A 267 -7.81 6.08 -13.80
C ASP A 267 -8.87 6.07 -12.70
N TYR A 268 -9.76 5.08 -12.76
CA TYR A 268 -10.89 4.95 -11.85
C TYR A 268 -10.49 4.43 -10.45
N ARG A 269 -9.21 4.19 -10.16
CA ARG A 269 -8.76 3.76 -8.82
C ARG A 269 -8.96 4.84 -7.76
N SER A 270 -9.30 6.07 -8.14
CA SER A 270 -9.73 7.14 -7.24
C SER A 270 -11.25 7.20 -7.02
N ASP A 271 -12.05 6.43 -7.78
CA ASP A 271 -13.50 6.32 -7.67
C ASP A 271 -13.90 5.05 -6.89
N PHE A 272 -14.25 5.23 -5.62
CA PHE A 272 -14.62 4.10 -4.77
C PHE A 272 -15.94 3.42 -5.18
N ASP A 273 -16.89 4.17 -5.72
CA ASP A 273 -18.15 3.60 -6.21
C ASP A 273 -17.89 2.72 -7.44
N TRP A 274 -16.91 3.08 -8.27
CA TRP A 274 -16.43 2.22 -9.35
C TRP A 274 -15.75 0.95 -8.81
N ILE A 275 -14.85 1.07 -7.84
CA ILE A 275 -14.17 -0.09 -7.21
C ILE A 275 -15.18 -1.10 -6.66
N ILE A 276 -16.21 -0.63 -5.93
CA ILE A 276 -17.26 -1.51 -5.41
C ILE A 276 -17.98 -2.24 -6.55
N LYS A 277 -18.31 -1.54 -7.64
CA LYS A 277 -19.02 -2.11 -8.80
C LYS A 277 -18.19 -3.17 -9.55
N GLN A 278 -16.86 -3.10 -9.50
CA GLN A 278 -15.99 -4.15 -10.05
C GLN A 278 -15.96 -5.42 -9.20
N GLY A 279 -16.49 -5.38 -7.98
CA GLY A 279 -16.60 -6.55 -7.11
C GLY A 279 -15.28 -6.96 -6.45
N PHE A 280 -14.40 -6.01 -6.13
CA PHE A 280 -13.23 -6.26 -5.27
C PHE A 280 -13.66 -6.55 -3.82
N GLN A 281 -13.02 -7.52 -3.16
CA GLN A 281 -13.36 -7.93 -1.80
C GLN A 281 -12.59 -7.16 -0.72
N TRP A 282 -11.42 -6.61 -1.06
CA TRP A 282 -10.65 -5.75 -0.18
C TRP A 282 -9.97 -4.63 -0.96
N VAL A 283 -9.63 -3.56 -0.25
CA VAL A 283 -8.99 -2.37 -0.80
C VAL A 283 -7.87 -1.97 0.14
N ILE A 284 -6.72 -1.61 -0.41
CA ILE A 284 -5.62 -0.99 0.33
C ILE A 284 -5.52 0.48 -0.04
N THR A 285 -5.08 1.32 0.89
CA THR A 285 -4.89 2.74 0.66
C THR A 285 -3.87 3.30 1.65
N ASP A 286 -3.12 4.32 1.23
CA ASP A 286 -2.15 5.02 2.07
C ASP A 286 -2.84 5.95 3.09
N ILE A 287 -4.10 6.32 2.84
CA ILE A 287 -4.86 7.27 3.67
C ILE A 287 -6.01 6.60 4.41
N ALA A 288 -5.79 5.37 4.90
CA ALA A 288 -6.84 4.54 5.49
C ALA A 288 -7.69 5.29 6.52
N ASP A 289 -7.10 6.09 7.41
CA ASP A 289 -7.85 6.85 8.43
C ASP A 289 -8.75 7.97 7.86
N VAL A 290 -8.28 8.67 6.82
CA VAL A 290 -9.05 9.74 6.17
C VAL A 290 -10.22 9.14 5.42
N TRP A 291 -9.93 8.09 4.65
CA TRP A 291 -10.92 7.33 3.91
C TRP A 291 -11.96 6.69 4.85
N ASP A 292 -11.50 6.15 5.98
CA ASP A 292 -12.32 5.58 7.03
C ASP A 292 -13.29 6.58 7.68
N ALA A 293 -12.89 7.85 7.78
CA ALA A 293 -13.75 8.95 8.21
C ALA A 293 -14.75 9.36 7.12
N GLU A 294 -14.28 9.54 5.89
CA GLU A 294 -15.11 9.91 4.74
C GLU A 294 -16.20 8.86 4.48
N LEU A 295 -15.85 7.57 4.51
CA LEU A 295 -16.82 6.48 4.36
C LEU A 295 -17.82 6.44 5.52
N ARG A 296 -17.48 6.88 6.73
CA ARG A 296 -18.49 7.03 7.81
C ARG A 296 -19.46 8.15 7.49
N ASP A 297 -18.95 9.30 7.07
CA ASP A 297 -19.76 10.47 6.78
C ASP A 297 -20.72 10.23 5.60
N GLN A 298 -20.29 9.42 4.63
CA GLN A 298 -21.13 8.96 3.52
C GLN A 298 -22.05 7.78 3.86
N GLY A 299 -21.94 7.20 5.06
CA GLY A 299 -22.69 5.99 5.45
C GLY A 299 -22.26 4.72 4.70
N LYS A 300 -21.06 4.70 4.10
CA LYS A 300 -20.52 3.64 3.24
C LYS A 300 -19.50 2.71 3.92
N ARG A 301 -19.04 3.00 5.14
CA ARG A 301 -17.99 2.22 5.84
C ARG A 301 -18.36 0.77 6.15
N ASN A 302 -19.64 0.48 6.32
CA ASN A 302 -20.09 -0.85 6.70
C ASN A 302 -20.64 -1.57 5.45
N THR A 303 -19.78 -2.25 4.69
CA THR A 303 -20.22 -2.97 3.47
C THR A 303 -21.18 -4.12 3.78
N SER A 304 -21.10 -4.72 4.98
CA SER A 304 -22.13 -5.61 5.53
C SER A 304 -23.51 -4.94 5.69
N TYR A 305 -23.55 -3.61 5.85
CA TYR A 305 -24.75 -2.79 5.97
C TYR A 305 -25.34 -2.39 4.61
N LEU A 306 -24.51 -2.12 3.61
CA LEU A 306 -24.91 -1.92 2.21
C LEU A 306 -25.58 -3.17 1.61
N LEU A 307 -25.30 -4.35 2.17
CA LEU A 307 -25.89 -5.62 1.76
C LEU A 307 -27.09 -6.07 2.62
N ASN A 308 -27.24 -5.64 3.89
CA ASN A 308 -28.26 -6.20 4.81
C ASN A 308 -29.01 -5.21 5.75
N GLY A 309 -28.78 -3.89 5.70
CA GLY A 309 -29.73 -2.88 6.21
C GLY A 309 -30.09 -2.84 7.72
N SER A 310 -29.20 -3.15 8.66
CA SER A 310 -29.49 -2.92 10.10
C SER A 310 -28.27 -2.58 10.95
N GLU A 311 -28.42 -1.58 11.83
CA GLU A 311 -27.32 -0.85 12.48
C GLU A 311 -27.07 -1.41 13.87
N ASN A 312 -25.81 -1.67 14.20
CA ASN A 312 -25.39 -1.80 15.60
C ASN A 312 -24.07 -1.09 15.77
N ASP A 313 -24.16 0.01 16.51
CA ASP A 313 -23.10 0.92 16.89
C ASP A 313 -21.96 0.17 17.60
N ARG A 314 -20.81 0.03 16.95
CA ARG A 314 -19.55 -0.37 17.61
C ARG A 314 -18.57 0.78 17.48
N THR A 315 -18.75 1.74 18.38
CA THR A 315 -17.80 2.82 18.69
C THR A 315 -16.50 2.23 19.26
N ASN A 316 -15.59 1.75 18.42
CA ASN A 316 -14.19 1.52 18.77
C ASN A 316 -13.32 1.88 17.57
N GLY A 317 -13.05 3.18 17.39
CA GLY A 317 -12.09 3.68 16.39
C GLY A 317 -10.66 3.23 16.73
N TRP A 318 -9.86 3.04 15.68
CA TRP A 318 -8.51 2.47 15.71
C TRP A 318 -7.45 3.36 16.37
N TYR A 319 -7.76 4.64 16.58
CA TYR A 319 -6.91 5.57 17.32
C TYR A 319 -7.73 6.41 18.31
N ARG A 320 -7.59 6.15 19.61
CA ARG A 320 -7.90 7.18 20.62
C ARG A 320 -6.81 8.24 20.55
N ARG A 321 -7.01 9.30 19.76
CA ARG A 321 -6.31 10.57 20.00
C ARG A 321 -6.75 11.07 21.38
N ARG A 322 -5.94 10.82 22.42
CA ARG A 322 -6.01 11.63 23.63
C ARG A 322 -5.61 13.05 23.22
N HIS A 323 -6.52 14.01 23.42
CA HIS A 323 -6.39 15.45 23.16
C HIS A 323 -6.93 15.98 21.83
N THR A 324 -8.23 15.81 21.57
CA THR A 324 -9.01 16.92 21.01
C THR A 324 -9.40 17.84 22.17
N ARG A 325 -8.76 19.01 22.25
CA ARG A 325 -9.29 20.13 23.04
C ARG A 325 -10.60 20.56 22.37
N GLU A 326 -11.70 20.46 23.09
CA GLU A 326 -12.94 21.15 22.75
C GLU A 326 -12.65 22.65 22.69
N PHE A 327 -12.86 23.28 21.53
CA PHE A 327 -12.92 24.73 21.44
C PHE A 327 -14.33 25.18 21.82
N PRO A 328 -14.49 26.14 22.76
CA PRO A 328 -15.79 26.67 23.10
C PRO A 328 -16.35 27.46 21.90
N ARG A 329 -17.58 27.14 21.52
CA ARG A 329 -18.36 27.97 20.58
C ARG A 329 -18.60 29.32 21.23
N VAL A 330 -18.19 30.39 20.55
CA VAL A 330 -18.67 31.74 20.84
C VAL A 330 -20.00 31.88 20.12
N GLU A 331 -21.08 32.01 20.88
CA GLU A 331 -22.39 32.41 20.36
C GLU A 331 -22.37 33.92 20.12
N GLU A 332 -22.85 34.35 18.94
CA GLU A 332 -23.32 35.72 18.71
C GLU A 332 -24.80 35.87 19.10
#